data_AF-A0A9E0CGW3-F1
#
_entry.id   AF-A0A9E0CGW3-F1
#
_cell.length_a   1.000
_cell.length_b   1.000
_cell.length_c   1.000
_cell.angle_alpha   90.00
_cell.angle_beta   90.00
_cell.angle_gamma   90.00
#
_symmetry.space_group_name_H-M   'P 1'
#
loop_
_entity.id
_entity.type
_entity.pdbx_description
1 polymer ?
#
loop_
_entity_poly.entity_id
_entity_poly.type
_entity_poly.pdbx_seq_one_letter_code
_entity_poly.pdbx_strand_id
1 'polypeptide(L)'
;MKTIKLLILSVLLLPFVVFSQTQRLVLIEEATNASCGPCASQNPAFDALLNQNRDKITAIKYHWYFPGYDPMHLHNVAENNARVSYYGINGVPTAVLDGVIPSGSGFGYPGAPSGFTQNLINQAYSVPSPFSIDLYHYLSPAQDIINVVMRITAEQDITGSFKAQIAVIEKVIQFTSAPGSNGEKTFYDVMKKMLPNHLGTSIPAAWEQGDYVIFSQSWKLANIYNMAQLGVVGFIQEGGTKNVMQAANSESEPFEPLFANDAAIFNLTNLTATNCFGKYSPTITLANYGSNTLTSAEIVYNVNESSQQTYNWTGNLAFLESEEVALPEISFVVKPQNVLQITLENPNNASDQYMKNNTISYDFDAAIATPTEVKLMIKFDNNPEEITWDVKDSDGEIIFSGGPYSTPGVIVTELMDFDENGCYLFTIYDAGGNGIEAPGFFVLFYGGSSQIHSGTMFGSSSSAQFDVGGTISIDEEYFSEMVNIFPNPVVSTGNIEFKLYQPQSVNFKMFNHLGQVVKDITDRQYQPGLNQISFSTDDLNSGIYFISGWIGKEYFNYKIAVTH
;
A
#
# COMPACT_ATOMS: atom_id res chain seq x y z
N MET A 1 36.00 -51.53 -54.07
CA MET A 1 36.06 -50.26 -53.32
C MET A 1 34.66 -49.95 -52.80
N LYS A 2 34.43 -50.12 -51.49
CA LYS A 2 33.12 -49.90 -50.85
C LYS A 2 33.00 -48.41 -50.47
N THR A 3 31.94 -47.77 -50.94
CA THR A 3 31.56 -46.38 -50.64
C THR A 3 31.00 -46.30 -49.21
N ILE A 4 31.72 -45.61 -48.33
CA ILE A 4 31.27 -45.28 -46.97
C ILE A 4 30.48 -43.97 -47.05
N LYS A 5 29.18 -44.02 -46.75
CA LYS A 5 28.34 -42.83 -46.56
C LYS A 5 28.61 -42.27 -45.16
N LEU A 6 29.13 -41.05 -45.10
CA LEU A 6 29.33 -40.30 -43.86
C LEU A 6 27.97 -39.74 -43.40
N LEU A 7 27.45 -40.22 -42.28
CA LEU A 7 26.25 -39.69 -41.65
C LEU A 7 26.67 -38.49 -40.79
N ILE A 8 26.36 -37.27 -41.23
CA ILE A 8 26.57 -36.04 -40.43
C ILE A 8 25.42 -35.97 -39.42
N LEU A 9 25.73 -36.24 -38.15
CA LEU A 9 24.83 -36.04 -37.02
C LEU A 9 24.81 -34.54 -36.69
N SER A 10 23.75 -33.83 -37.08
CA SER A 10 23.51 -32.44 -36.68
C SER A 10 23.15 -32.39 -35.20
N VAL A 11 24.11 -32.02 -34.35
CA VAL A 11 23.86 -31.68 -32.95
C VAL A 11 23.11 -30.35 -32.93
N LEU A 12 21.84 -30.38 -32.51
CA LEU A 12 21.09 -29.18 -32.15
C LEU A 12 21.80 -28.50 -30.98
N LEU A 13 22.56 -27.43 -31.22
CA LEU A 13 22.95 -26.49 -30.17
C LEU A 13 21.71 -25.67 -29.80
N LEU A 14 21.01 -26.07 -28.75
CA LEU A 14 20.08 -25.20 -28.04
C LEU A 14 20.89 -24.02 -27.48
N PRO A 15 20.56 -22.76 -27.81
CA PRO A 15 21.17 -21.63 -27.12
C PRO A 15 20.72 -21.69 -25.66
N PHE A 16 21.66 -21.95 -24.76
CA PHE A 16 21.46 -21.64 -23.35
C PHE A 16 21.44 -20.12 -23.24
N VAL A 17 20.26 -19.56 -22.97
CA VAL A 17 20.15 -18.18 -22.51
C VAL A 17 20.71 -18.18 -21.08
N VAL A 18 21.92 -17.66 -20.93
CA VAL A 18 22.47 -17.34 -19.61
C VAL A 18 21.83 -16.01 -19.23
N PHE A 19 20.93 -16.03 -18.26
CA PHE A 19 20.40 -14.79 -17.69
C PHE A 19 21.57 -14.04 -17.02
N SER A 20 21.69 -12.74 -17.31
CA SER A 20 22.62 -11.86 -16.60
C SER A 20 22.12 -11.72 -15.18
N GLN A 21 22.81 -12.32 -14.22
CA GLN A 21 22.49 -12.11 -12.81
C GLN A 21 23.55 -11.22 -12.20
N THR A 22 23.12 -10.20 -11.46
CA THR A 22 24.05 -9.30 -10.80
C THR A 22 24.60 -9.94 -9.55
N GLN A 23 25.85 -9.60 -9.25
CA GLN A 23 26.50 -10.02 -8.02
C GLN A 23 25.79 -9.33 -6.84
N ARG A 24 25.31 -10.13 -5.87
CA ARG A 24 24.67 -9.56 -4.69
C ARG A 24 25.69 -9.00 -3.71
N LEU A 25 25.31 -7.97 -2.97
CA LEU A 25 25.94 -7.61 -1.71
C LEU A 25 25.19 -8.27 -0.55
N VAL A 26 25.91 -8.97 0.32
CA VAL A 26 25.32 -9.67 1.46
C VAL A 26 24.97 -8.66 2.55
N LEU A 27 23.73 -8.68 3.05
CA LEU A 27 23.32 -7.85 4.17
C LEU A 27 23.55 -8.59 5.50
N ILE A 28 24.25 -7.93 6.42
CA ILE A 28 24.40 -8.38 7.80
C ILE A 28 23.74 -7.38 8.73
N GLU A 29 22.75 -7.83 9.48
CA GLU A 29 22.07 -6.99 10.48
C GLU A 29 22.39 -7.51 11.88
N GLU A 30 22.83 -6.64 12.79
CA GLU A 30 23.14 -7.03 14.17
C GLU A 30 22.30 -6.27 15.18
N ALA A 31 21.61 -6.98 16.08
CA ALA A 31 21.08 -6.40 17.31
C ALA A 31 22.17 -6.41 18.39
N THR A 32 22.50 -5.24 18.93
CA THR A 32 23.61 -5.05 19.89
C THR A 32 23.25 -4.04 21.00
N ASN A 33 24.13 -3.83 21.99
CA ASN A 33 23.94 -2.83 23.05
C ASN A 33 25.28 -2.44 23.72
N ALA A 34 25.49 -1.15 24.01
CA ALA A 34 26.71 -0.59 24.60
C ALA A 34 26.94 -0.93 26.09
N SER A 35 25.98 -1.61 26.74
CA SER A 35 26.07 -2.13 28.11
C SER A 35 26.04 -3.67 28.16
N CYS A 36 26.13 -4.34 27.00
CA CYS A 36 26.13 -5.79 26.87
C CYS A 36 27.55 -6.37 26.93
N GLY A 37 27.84 -7.14 27.99
CA GLY A 37 29.13 -7.83 28.15
C GLY A 37 29.44 -8.85 27.04
N PRO A 38 28.52 -9.75 26.67
CA PRO A 38 28.73 -10.67 25.54
C PRO A 38 28.95 -9.97 24.19
N CYS A 39 28.40 -8.77 24.00
CA CYS A 39 28.59 -7.95 22.81
C CYS A 39 30.05 -7.45 22.76
N ALA A 40 30.54 -6.83 23.84
CA ALA A 40 31.94 -6.40 23.94
C ALA A 40 32.96 -7.54 23.75
N SER A 41 32.59 -8.77 24.11
CA SER A 41 33.41 -9.97 23.89
C SER A 41 33.46 -10.40 22.41
N GLN A 42 32.34 -10.30 21.69
CA GLN A 42 32.19 -10.88 20.35
C GLN A 42 32.39 -9.86 19.21
N ASN A 43 31.97 -8.61 19.42
CA ASN A 43 32.02 -7.53 18.42
C ASN A 43 33.42 -7.31 17.83
N PRO A 44 34.54 -7.30 18.60
CA PRO A 44 35.84 -6.98 18.02
C PRO A 44 36.29 -7.93 16.90
N ALA A 45 36.07 -9.25 17.09
CA ALA A 45 36.40 -10.24 16.06
C ALA A 45 35.41 -10.22 14.90
N PHE A 46 34.13 -10.00 15.22
CA PHE A 46 33.07 -9.91 14.22
C PHE A 46 33.26 -8.68 13.30
N ASP A 47 33.47 -7.51 13.88
CA ASP A 47 33.74 -6.26 13.15
C ASP A 47 35.02 -6.35 12.34
N ALA A 48 36.06 -6.99 12.85
CA ALA A 48 37.26 -7.25 12.07
C ALA A 48 36.97 -8.11 10.83
N LEU A 49 36.13 -9.14 10.95
CA LEU A 49 35.69 -9.97 9.82
C LEU A 49 34.86 -9.15 8.82
N LEU A 50 33.89 -8.36 9.28
CA LEU A 50 33.04 -7.52 8.43
C LEU A 50 33.88 -6.47 7.67
N ASN A 51 34.79 -5.80 8.37
CA ASN A 51 35.67 -4.78 7.78
C ASN A 51 36.64 -5.34 6.74
N GLN A 52 37.03 -6.61 6.85
CA GLN A 52 37.84 -7.30 5.83
C GLN A 52 37.05 -7.69 4.57
N ASN A 53 35.71 -7.60 4.61
CA ASN A 53 34.83 -8.10 3.56
C ASN A 53 33.88 -7.01 3.02
N ARG A 54 34.22 -5.72 3.14
CA ARG A 54 33.37 -4.61 2.68
C ARG A 54 33.12 -4.61 1.16
N ASP A 55 33.89 -5.39 0.41
CA ASP A 55 33.66 -5.70 -1.02
C ASP A 55 32.52 -6.71 -1.25
N LYS A 56 32.11 -7.46 -0.23
CA LYS A 56 31.09 -8.52 -0.30
C LYS A 56 29.87 -8.29 0.56
N ILE A 57 30.00 -7.46 1.60
CA ILE A 57 28.97 -7.25 2.61
C ILE A 57 28.66 -5.77 2.79
N THR A 58 27.42 -5.51 3.17
CA THR A 58 27.03 -4.30 3.92
C THR A 58 26.47 -4.71 5.27
N ALA A 59 26.48 -3.79 6.23
CA ALA A 59 25.98 -4.07 7.56
C ALA A 59 25.13 -2.92 8.11
N ILE A 60 24.21 -3.28 9.01
CA ILE A 60 23.41 -2.34 9.79
C ILE A 60 23.36 -2.86 11.23
N LYS A 61 23.71 -2.02 12.20
CA LYS A 61 23.62 -2.36 13.62
C LYS A 61 22.47 -1.62 14.29
N TYR A 62 21.55 -2.39 14.84
CA TYR A 62 20.43 -1.92 15.63
C TYR A 62 20.77 -1.98 17.11
N HIS A 63 20.80 -0.82 17.75
CA HIS A 63 21.08 -0.72 19.18
C HIS A 63 19.77 -0.92 19.96
N TRP A 64 19.72 -1.98 20.76
CA TRP A 64 18.53 -2.36 21.52
C TRP A 64 18.55 -1.79 22.95
N TYR A 65 17.38 -1.74 23.60
CA TYR A 65 17.26 -1.17 24.95
C TYR A 65 17.91 -2.02 26.06
N PHE A 66 18.05 -3.33 25.83
CA PHE A 66 18.54 -4.31 26.81
C PHE A 66 19.98 -4.73 26.49
N PRO A 67 20.85 -5.01 27.48
CA PRO A 67 20.60 -5.11 28.93
C PRO A 67 20.76 -3.83 29.74
N GLY A 68 21.12 -2.71 29.12
CA GLY A 68 21.35 -1.48 29.86
C GLY A 68 21.42 -0.26 28.97
N TYR A 69 21.89 0.84 29.55
CA TYR A 69 21.96 2.14 28.88
C TYR A 69 22.77 2.06 27.58
N ASP A 70 22.18 2.62 26.52
CA ASP A 70 22.80 2.77 25.22
C ASP A 70 22.29 4.06 24.56
N PRO A 71 23.13 5.08 24.36
CA PRO A 71 22.68 6.33 23.75
C PRO A 71 22.28 6.16 22.28
N MET A 72 22.86 5.21 21.54
CA MET A 72 22.53 4.97 20.15
C MET A 72 21.14 4.35 20.00
N HIS A 73 20.68 3.58 21.00
CA HIS A 73 19.28 3.14 21.08
C HIS A 73 18.34 4.35 21.26
N LEU A 74 18.66 5.25 22.18
CA LEU A 74 17.84 6.42 22.49
C LEU A 74 17.70 7.41 21.33
N HIS A 75 18.67 7.41 20.40
CA HIS A 75 18.62 8.26 19.21
C HIS A 75 17.52 7.84 18.23
N ASN A 76 17.09 6.58 18.26
CA ASN A 76 16.01 6.07 17.40
C ASN A 76 15.36 4.81 18.02
N VAL A 77 14.59 5.01 19.08
CA VAL A 77 13.98 3.91 19.85
C VAL A 77 13.02 3.09 18.99
N ALA A 78 12.15 3.76 18.23
CA ALA A 78 11.06 3.13 17.50
C ALA A 78 11.57 2.14 16.44
N GLU A 79 12.50 2.57 15.58
CA GLU A 79 12.93 1.76 14.44
C GLU A 79 13.96 0.70 14.86
N ASN A 80 14.82 0.99 15.84
CA ASN A 80 15.68 -0.04 16.44
C ASN A 80 14.83 -1.19 17.02
N ASN A 81 13.82 -0.86 17.84
CA ASN A 81 12.95 -1.88 18.43
C ASN A 81 12.14 -2.62 17.38
N ALA A 82 11.64 -1.91 16.36
CA ALA A 82 10.87 -2.53 15.28
C ALA A 82 11.69 -3.54 14.49
N ARG A 83 12.96 -3.23 14.15
CA ARG A 83 13.83 -4.16 13.41
C ARG A 83 14.30 -5.35 14.26
N VAL A 84 14.59 -5.14 15.54
CA VAL A 84 14.88 -6.25 16.48
C VAL A 84 13.66 -7.17 16.63
N SER A 85 12.46 -6.59 16.79
CA SER A 85 11.20 -7.32 16.88
C SER A 85 10.85 -8.04 15.57
N TYR A 86 11.12 -7.44 14.42
CA TYR A 86 10.87 -8.02 13.10
C TYR A 86 11.55 -9.39 12.95
N TYR A 87 12.74 -9.57 13.52
CA TYR A 87 13.46 -10.85 13.51
C TYR A 87 13.13 -11.76 14.70
N GLY A 88 12.30 -11.32 15.66
CA GLY A 88 11.99 -12.10 16.87
C GLY A 88 13.20 -12.30 17.77
N ILE A 89 14.14 -11.35 17.76
CA ILE A 89 15.37 -11.41 18.56
C ILE A 89 15.02 -11.18 20.03
N ASN A 90 15.45 -12.10 20.90
CA ASN A 90 15.17 -12.07 22.35
C ASN A 90 16.42 -11.82 23.21
N GLY A 91 17.56 -11.55 22.59
CA GLY A 91 18.83 -11.32 23.28
C GLY A 91 19.89 -10.74 22.36
N VAL A 92 20.86 -10.04 22.93
CA VAL A 92 21.99 -9.43 22.20
C VAL A 92 23.33 -9.98 22.71
N PRO A 93 24.35 -10.14 21.85
CA PRO A 93 24.33 -9.78 20.42
C PRO A 93 23.67 -10.89 19.58
N THR A 94 22.87 -10.53 18.59
CA THR A 94 22.32 -11.49 17.61
C THR A 94 22.42 -10.89 16.21
N ALA A 95 23.11 -11.58 15.31
CA ALA A 95 23.27 -11.19 13.92
C ALA A 95 22.41 -12.04 12.97
N VAL A 96 21.98 -11.40 11.89
CA VAL A 96 21.12 -11.90 10.82
C VAL A 96 21.90 -11.81 9.52
N LEU A 97 21.81 -12.84 8.68
CA LEU A 97 22.47 -12.93 7.38
C LEU A 97 21.39 -13.01 6.29
N ASP A 98 21.31 -11.99 5.45
CA ASP A 98 20.31 -11.87 4.37
C ASP A 98 18.87 -12.17 4.84
N GLY A 99 18.51 -11.64 6.02
CA GLY A 99 17.18 -11.79 6.59
C GLY A 99 16.92 -13.08 7.38
N VAL A 100 17.92 -13.97 7.47
CA VAL A 100 17.82 -15.24 8.22
C VAL A 100 18.78 -15.23 9.41
N ILE A 101 18.30 -15.63 10.60
CA ILE A 101 19.17 -15.85 11.77
C ILE A 101 19.90 -17.19 11.56
N PRO A 102 21.22 -17.20 11.30
CA PRO A 102 21.95 -18.44 11.08
C PRO A 102 22.05 -19.26 12.37
N SER A 103 22.09 -20.58 12.25
CA SER A 103 22.19 -21.50 13.40
C SER A 103 22.95 -22.77 13.03
N GLY A 104 23.16 -23.68 13.98
CA GLY A 104 23.86 -24.95 13.78
C GLY A 104 25.07 -25.11 14.69
N SER A 105 25.86 -26.16 14.47
CA SER A 105 26.97 -26.55 15.36
C SER A 105 28.12 -25.54 15.44
N GLY A 106 28.25 -24.64 14.46
CA GLY A 106 29.22 -23.55 14.48
C GLY A 106 28.81 -22.34 15.31
N PHE A 107 27.56 -22.30 15.78
CA PHE A 107 27.00 -21.18 16.52
C PHE A 107 26.74 -21.55 17.98
N GLY A 108 27.23 -20.74 18.93
CA GLY A 108 26.95 -20.95 20.36
C GLY A 108 25.47 -20.80 20.71
N TYR A 109 24.75 -19.99 19.93
CA TYR A 109 23.30 -19.80 19.91
C TYR A 109 22.92 -19.23 18.53
N PRO A 110 21.66 -19.34 18.08
CA PRO A 110 21.23 -18.78 16.80
C PRO A 110 21.62 -17.30 16.66
N GLY A 111 22.34 -16.96 15.59
CA GLY A 111 22.81 -15.63 15.28
C GLY A 111 24.02 -15.15 16.10
N ALA A 112 24.67 -16.00 16.89
CA ALA A 112 25.86 -15.62 17.63
C ALA A 112 26.95 -15.07 16.69
N PRO A 113 27.45 -13.82 16.88
CA PRO A 113 28.50 -13.26 16.03
C PRO A 113 29.77 -14.12 15.97
N SER A 114 30.09 -14.84 17.05
CA SER A 114 31.23 -15.77 17.09
C SER A 114 31.13 -16.94 16.11
N GLY A 115 29.94 -17.25 15.58
CA GLY A 115 29.72 -18.31 14.60
C GLY A 115 29.87 -17.84 13.14
N PHE A 116 30.00 -16.53 12.90
CA PHE A 116 30.24 -16.01 11.56
C PHE A 116 31.67 -16.28 11.11
N THR A 117 31.82 -16.73 9.87
CA THR A 117 33.12 -17.10 9.29
C THR A 117 33.25 -16.55 7.87
N GLN A 118 34.49 -16.47 7.38
CA GLN A 118 34.77 -16.12 5.99
C GLN A 118 34.06 -17.05 5.00
N ASN A 119 33.95 -18.34 5.32
CA ASN A 119 33.27 -19.32 4.47
C ASN A 119 31.75 -19.04 4.40
N LEU A 120 31.13 -18.66 5.52
CA LEU A 120 29.71 -18.31 5.55
C LEU A 120 29.44 -17.07 4.68
N ILE A 121 30.28 -16.03 4.79
CA ILE A 121 30.18 -14.83 3.95
C ILE A 121 30.38 -15.19 2.47
N ASN A 122 31.39 -15.98 2.13
CA ASN A 122 31.65 -16.39 0.75
C ASN A 122 30.50 -17.22 0.16
N GLN A 123 29.87 -18.09 0.95
CA GLN A 123 28.72 -18.88 0.53
C GLN A 123 27.51 -17.98 0.25
N ALA A 124 27.22 -17.06 1.17
CA ALA A 124 26.18 -16.06 0.96
C ALA A 124 26.47 -15.25 -0.32
N TYR A 125 27.67 -14.66 -0.42
CA TYR A 125 28.05 -13.84 -1.57
C TYR A 125 28.03 -14.61 -2.90
N SER A 126 28.24 -15.93 -2.91
CA SER A 126 28.17 -16.72 -4.15
C SER A 126 26.77 -16.88 -4.74
N VAL A 127 25.72 -16.48 -4.00
CA VAL A 127 24.36 -16.50 -4.50
C VAL A 127 24.09 -15.19 -5.26
N PRO A 128 23.73 -15.26 -6.55
CA PRO A 128 23.43 -14.08 -7.34
C PRO A 128 22.09 -13.43 -6.96
N SER A 129 21.86 -12.20 -7.41
CA SER A 129 20.60 -11.48 -7.20
C SER A 129 19.79 -11.31 -8.49
N PRO A 130 18.44 -11.39 -8.42
CA PRO A 130 17.56 -10.98 -9.51
C PRO A 130 17.41 -9.46 -9.66
N PHE A 131 17.98 -8.67 -8.74
CA PHE A 131 17.87 -7.21 -8.75
C PHE A 131 19.24 -6.55 -8.63
N SER A 132 19.44 -5.41 -9.27
CA SER A 132 20.50 -4.44 -8.95
C SER A 132 19.91 -3.25 -8.19
N ILE A 133 20.76 -2.60 -7.38
CA ILE A 133 20.41 -1.37 -6.66
C ILE A 133 21.49 -0.33 -6.92
N ASP A 134 21.10 0.79 -7.51
CA ASP A 134 21.89 2.02 -7.51
C ASP A 134 21.42 2.87 -6.34
N LEU A 135 22.35 3.29 -5.48
CA LEU A 135 22.01 4.06 -4.28
C LEU A 135 22.96 5.24 -4.15
N TYR A 136 22.40 6.43 -3.99
CA TYR A 136 23.15 7.67 -3.84
C TYR A 136 22.60 8.50 -2.69
N HIS A 137 23.47 9.24 -2.01
CA HIS A 137 23.04 10.24 -1.04
C HIS A 137 23.86 11.51 -1.13
N TYR A 138 23.23 12.63 -0.78
CA TYR A 138 23.89 13.92 -0.68
C TYR A 138 23.26 14.76 0.42
N LEU A 139 24.03 15.71 0.94
CA LEU A 139 23.55 16.64 1.97
C LEU A 139 22.98 17.91 1.34
N SER A 140 21.98 18.51 1.99
CA SER A 140 21.55 19.87 1.67
C SER A 140 22.73 20.86 1.78
N PRO A 141 22.66 22.04 1.13
CA PRO A 141 23.69 23.07 1.29
C PRO A 141 23.92 23.49 2.75
N ALA A 142 22.88 23.42 3.59
CA ALA A 142 22.97 23.71 5.02
C ALA A 142 23.48 22.52 5.86
N GLN A 143 23.68 21.35 5.24
CA GLN A 143 24.12 20.10 5.87
C GLN A 143 23.22 19.64 7.02
N ASP A 144 21.92 19.92 6.94
CA ASP A 144 20.92 19.56 7.94
C ASP A 144 19.89 18.55 7.43
N ILE A 145 19.93 18.22 6.13
CA ILE A 145 19.10 17.20 5.49
C ILE A 145 20.01 16.26 4.69
N ILE A 146 19.80 14.96 4.83
CA ILE A 146 20.31 13.96 3.90
C ILE A 146 19.21 13.62 2.89
N ASN A 147 19.54 13.72 1.62
CA ASN A 147 18.72 13.27 0.50
C ASN A 147 19.27 11.93 0.02
N VAL A 148 18.37 11.01 -0.28
CA VAL A 148 18.69 9.64 -0.72
C VAL A 148 17.90 9.34 -1.98
N VAL A 149 18.59 8.82 -3.00
CA VAL A 149 17.98 8.34 -4.23
C VAL A 149 18.37 6.88 -4.41
N MET A 150 17.37 6.01 -4.59
CA MET A 150 17.57 4.57 -4.79
C MET A 150 16.82 4.11 -6.04
N ARG A 151 17.51 3.49 -6.99
CA ARG A 151 16.90 2.77 -8.12
C ARG A 151 17.06 1.28 -7.88
N ILE A 152 15.94 0.57 -7.99
CA ILE A 152 15.94 -0.90 -8.07
C ILE A 152 15.67 -1.25 -9.52
N THR A 153 16.49 -2.12 -10.11
CA THR A 153 16.30 -2.64 -11.46
C THR A 153 16.21 -4.17 -11.41
N ALA A 154 15.25 -4.76 -12.12
CA ALA A 154 15.15 -6.20 -12.29
C ALA A 154 16.11 -6.68 -13.38
N GLU A 155 16.99 -7.61 -13.03
CA GLU A 155 17.96 -8.23 -13.95
C GLU A 155 17.37 -9.46 -14.66
N GLN A 156 16.22 -9.93 -14.21
CA GLN A 156 15.45 -11.04 -14.78
C GLN A 156 13.98 -10.94 -14.38
N ASP A 157 13.11 -11.67 -15.08
CA ASP A 157 11.70 -11.77 -14.72
C ASP A 157 11.55 -12.38 -13.32
N ILE A 158 10.77 -11.74 -12.47
CA ILE A 158 10.54 -12.21 -11.10
C ILE A 158 9.16 -11.78 -10.58
N THR A 159 8.53 -12.68 -9.82
CA THR A 159 7.30 -12.39 -9.10
C THR A 159 7.48 -12.67 -7.62
N GLY A 160 6.80 -11.91 -6.77
CA GLY A 160 6.88 -12.05 -5.33
C GLY A 160 6.28 -10.87 -4.59
N SER A 161 6.41 -10.88 -3.26
CA SER A 161 6.06 -9.73 -2.42
C SER A 161 7.36 -9.13 -1.94
N PHE A 162 7.68 -7.91 -2.38
CA PHE A 162 8.96 -7.28 -2.10
C PHE A 162 8.77 -5.91 -1.45
N LYS A 163 9.72 -5.56 -0.59
CA LYS A 163 9.81 -4.25 0.05
C LYS A 163 11.20 -3.66 -0.15
N ALA A 164 11.24 -2.43 -0.60
CA ALA A 164 12.40 -1.57 -0.58
C ALA A 164 12.60 -1.01 0.84
N GLN A 165 13.82 -1.09 1.34
CA GLN A 165 14.22 -0.58 2.65
C GLN A 165 15.46 0.29 2.48
N ILE A 166 15.49 1.42 3.19
CA ILE A 166 16.60 2.37 3.16
C ILE A 166 16.97 2.69 4.61
N ALA A 167 18.24 2.51 4.98
CA ALA A 167 18.77 2.80 6.31
C ALA A 167 19.92 3.80 6.22
N VAL A 168 19.77 4.97 6.83
CA VAL A 168 20.88 5.89 7.10
C VAL A 168 21.67 5.36 8.29
N ILE A 169 22.99 5.24 8.12
CA ILE A 169 23.91 4.73 9.13
C ILE A 169 25.03 5.74 9.42
N GLU A 170 25.65 5.62 10.59
CA GLU A 170 27.01 6.11 10.81
C GLU A 170 27.98 4.94 10.74
N LYS A 171 28.83 4.93 9.72
CA LYS A 171 29.81 3.88 9.43
C LYS A 171 30.76 3.64 10.61
N VAL A 172 31.20 4.71 11.28
CA VAL A 172 32.02 4.65 12.48
C VAL A 172 31.61 5.74 13.46
N ILE A 173 31.30 5.36 14.70
CA ILE A 173 31.15 6.25 15.83
C ILE A 173 32.29 5.97 16.81
N GLN A 174 33.06 7.00 17.15
CA GLN A 174 34.15 6.93 18.11
C GLN A 174 33.85 7.81 19.32
N PHE A 175 33.67 7.19 20.48
CA PHE A 175 33.55 7.90 21.75
C PHE A 175 34.91 8.05 22.44
N THR A 176 35.07 9.13 23.20
CA THR A 176 36.25 9.37 24.05
C THR A 176 36.25 8.48 25.29
N SER A 177 35.06 8.25 25.86
CA SER A 177 34.76 7.30 26.95
C SER A 177 33.70 6.31 26.51
N ALA A 178 33.70 5.10 27.08
CA ALA A 178 32.67 4.11 26.75
C ALA A 178 31.27 4.67 27.09
N PRO A 179 30.32 4.69 26.15
CA PRO A 179 29.00 5.27 26.36
C PRO A 179 28.09 4.39 27.24
N GLY A 180 28.40 3.10 27.36
CA GLY A 180 27.73 2.17 28.26
C GLY A 180 28.73 1.39 29.12
N SER A 181 28.23 0.41 29.87
CA SER A 181 29.02 -0.29 30.89
C SER A 181 29.96 -1.37 30.35
N ASN A 182 29.90 -1.70 29.05
CA ASN A 182 30.64 -2.83 28.49
C ASN A 182 32.09 -2.49 28.07
N GLY A 183 32.47 -1.21 28.07
CA GLY A 183 33.83 -0.74 27.80
C GLY A 183 34.17 -0.46 26.33
N GLU A 184 33.28 -0.78 25.38
CA GLU A 184 33.45 -0.46 23.96
C GLU A 184 33.44 1.06 23.73
N LYS A 185 34.27 1.53 22.80
CA LYS A 185 34.36 2.97 22.43
C LYS A 185 34.15 3.23 20.96
N THR A 186 34.19 2.19 20.14
CA THR A 186 34.09 2.28 18.69
C THR A 186 32.93 1.41 18.26
N PHE A 187 31.98 1.99 17.53
CA PHE A 187 30.79 1.31 17.05
C PHE A 187 30.72 1.50 15.53
N TYR A 188 30.38 0.43 14.81
CA TYR A 188 30.34 0.42 13.35
C TYR A 188 28.91 0.28 12.85
N ASP A 189 28.64 0.88 11.69
CA ASP A 189 27.40 0.72 10.92
C ASP A 189 26.10 0.97 11.73
N VAL A 190 26.15 1.93 12.65
CA VAL A 190 25.05 2.20 13.59
C VAL A 190 23.88 2.84 12.86
N MET A 191 22.70 2.20 12.91
CA MET A 191 21.49 2.73 12.30
C MET A 191 21.07 4.05 12.95
N LYS A 192 20.84 5.06 12.12
CA LYS A 192 20.37 6.40 12.53
C LYS A 192 18.90 6.58 12.19
N LYS A 193 18.48 6.16 11.00
CA LYS A 193 17.11 6.33 10.50
C LYS A 193 16.80 5.31 9.40
N MET A 194 15.59 4.74 9.41
CA MET A 194 14.98 4.03 8.30
C MET A 194 14.10 5.00 7.49
N LEU A 195 14.13 4.93 6.16
CA LEU A 195 13.36 5.81 5.27
C LEU A 195 12.38 4.99 4.41
N PRO A 196 11.09 5.38 4.34
CA PRO A 196 10.47 6.45 5.14
C PRO A 196 10.35 6.07 6.64
N ASN A 197 10.29 4.76 6.93
CA ASN A 197 10.29 4.18 8.27
C ASN A 197 10.63 2.68 8.18
N HIS A 198 10.60 1.97 9.32
CA HIS A 198 10.94 0.55 9.40
C HIS A 198 10.05 -0.42 8.58
N LEU A 199 8.86 0.00 8.14
CA LEU A 199 7.96 -0.82 7.33
C LEU A 199 8.40 -0.92 5.88
N GLY A 200 9.31 -0.03 5.43
CA GLY A 200 9.76 0.08 4.04
C GLY A 200 8.66 0.52 3.08
N THR A 201 8.97 0.48 1.78
CA THR A 201 8.05 0.77 0.69
C THR A 201 7.78 -0.50 -0.10
N SER A 202 6.51 -0.87 -0.29
CA SER A 202 6.16 -1.99 -1.18
C SER A 202 6.54 -1.64 -2.62
N ILE A 203 7.09 -2.61 -3.35
CA ILE A 203 7.44 -2.47 -4.77
C ILE A 203 6.60 -3.45 -5.61
N PRO A 204 6.53 -3.29 -6.95
CA PRO A 204 5.72 -4.16 -7.81
C PRO A 204 5.88 -5.65 -7.51
N ALA A 205 4.77 -6.39 -7.61
CA ALA A 205 4.76 -7.83 -7.34
C ALA A 205 5.23 -8.69 -8.52
N ALA A 206 5.32 -8.10 -9.71
CA ALA A 206 5.78 -8.72 -10.92
C ALA A 206 6.71 -7.76 -11.66
N TRP A 207 7.84 -8.28 -12.11
CA TRP A 207 8.88 -7.56 -12.83
C TRP A 207 9.26 -8.34 -14.08
N GLU A 208 9.48 -7.61 -15.16
CA GLU A 208 10.18 -8.08 -16.34
C GLU A 208 11.62 -7.60 -16.30
N GLN A 209 12.53 -8.32 -16.97
CA GLN A 209 13.92 -7.87 -17.09
C GLN A 209 14.01 -6.44 -17.65
N GLY A 210 14.75 -5.58 -16.95
CA GLY A 210 14.94 -4.16 -17.30
C GLY A 210 13.96 -3.21 -16.63
N ASP A 211 12.92 -3.72 -15.97
CA ASP A 211 12.03 -2.89 -15.16
C ASP A 211 12.80 -2.24 -14.02
N TYR A 212 12.49 -0.97 -13.73
CA TYR A 212 13.02 -0.24 -12.59
C TYR A 212 11.97 0.63 -11.90
N VAL A 213 12.28 0.98 -10.65
CA VAL A 213 11.60 2.02 -9.87
C VAL A 213 12.65 2.90 -9.20
N ILE A 214 12.30 4.16 -8.97
CA ILE A 214 13.16 5.13 -8.27
C ILE A 214 12.43 5.62 -7.01
N PHE A 215 13.16 5.66 -5.90
CA PHE A 215 12.73 6.27 -4.65
C PHE A 215 13.61 7.46 -4.32
N SER A 216 12.98 8.61 -4.10
CA SER A 216 13.63 9.80 -3.54
C SER A 216 13.10 10.03 -2.13
N GLN A 217 13.99 10.00 -1.15
CA GLN A 217 13.66 10.17 0.27
C GLN A 217 14.57 11.23 0.88
N SER A 218 14.10 11.89 1.93
CA SER A 218 14.93 12.82 2.68
C SER A 218 14.69 12.68 4.18
N TRP A 219 15.69 13.08 4.95
CA TRP A 219 15.59 13.13 6.40
C TRP A 219 16.36 14.32 6.95
N LYS A 220 15.66 15.12 7.76
CA LYS A 220 16.30 16.14 8.59
C LYS A 220 17.15 15.45 9.64
N LEU A 221 18.46 15.65 9.55
CA LEU A 221 19.46 14.96 10.36
C LEU A 221 19.25 15.27 11.85
N ALA A 222 19.34 14.22 12.66
CA ALA A 222 19.30 14.31 14.10
C ALA A 222 20.26 13.31 14.75
N ASN A 223 20.87 13.69 15.87
CA ASN A 223 21.72 12.81 16.68
C ASN A 223 22.91 12.20 15.93
N ILE A 224 23.53 12.97 15.03
CA ILE A 224 24.73 12.58 14.25
C ILE A 224 25.99 12.98 15.03
N TYR A 225 26.92 12.05 15.23
CA TYR A 225 28.20 12.27 15.88
C TYR A 225 29.28 12.76 14.90
N ASN A 226 29.28 12.24 13.68
CA ASN A 226 30.24 12.63 12.65
C ASN A 226 29.62 12.56 11.26
N MET A 227 29.36 13.74 10.68
CA MET A 227 28.77 13.89 9.35
C MET A 227 29.58 13.18 8.25
N ALA A 228 30.92 13.12 8.38
CA ALA A 228 31.77 12.44 7.40
C ALA A 228 31.65 10.91 7.45
N GLN A 229 31.02 10.38 8.50
CA GLN A 229 30.77 8.94 8.66
C GLN A 229 29.35 8.55 8.24
N LEU A 230 28.55 9.47 7.72
CA LEU A 230 27.25 9.12 7.15
C LEU A 230 27.42 8.15 5.97
N GLY A 231 26.46 7.25 5.86
CA GLY A 231 26.28 6.35 4.74
C GLY A 231 24.82 5.89 4.69
N VAL A 232 24.44 5.28 3.59
CA VAL A 232 23.11 4.71 3.43
C VAL A 232 23.24 3.27 2.94
N VAL A 233 22.40 2.39 3.50
CA VAL A 233 22.24 1.01 3.08
C VAL A 233 20.84 0.85 2.52
N GLY A 234 20.73 0.44 1.27
CA GLY A 234 19.48 0.12 0.60
C GLY A 234 19.37 -1.38 0.42
N PHE A 235 18.19 -1.97 0.62
CA PHE A 235 18.00 -3.41 0.42
C PHE A 235 16.56 -3.76 0.04
N ILE A 236 16.42 -4.90 -0.64
CA ILE A 236 15.14 -5.46 -1.05
C ILE A 236 14.86 -6.67 -0.18
N GLN A 237 13.76 -6.64 0.56
CA GLN A 237 13.36 -7.71 1.47
C GLN A 237 12.06 -8.36 0.99
N GLU A 238 12.05 -9.69 0.92
CA GLU A 238 10.89 -10.49 0.57
C GLU A 238 9.91 -10.60 1.74
N GLY A 239 8.63 -10.38 1.46
CA GLY A 239 7.52 -10.54 2.38
C GLY A 239 7.32 -12.01 2.78
N GLY A 240 7.08 -12.26 4.07
CA GLY A 240 6.84 -13.60 4.61
C GLY A 240 8.12 -14.36 4.99
N THR A 241 9.07 -14.53 4.06
CA THR A 241 10.35 -15.24 4.31
C THR A 241 11.39 -14.37 5.01
N LYS A 242 11.30 -13.04 4.83
CA LYS A 242 12.27 -12.02 5.26
C LYS A 242 13.60 -12.04 4.50
N ASN A 243 13.74 -12.89 3.49
CA ASN A 243 14.97 -13.00 2.71
C ASN A 243 15.36 -11.66 2.09
N VAL A 244 16.65 -11.35 2.09
CA VAL A 244 17.18 -10.19 1.38
C VAL A 244 17.57 -10.61 -0.03
N MET A 245 16.95 -9.97 -1.02
CA MET A 245 17.14 -10.27 -2.44
C MET A 245 18.36 -9.55 -3.00
N GLN A 246 18.62 -8.32 -2.53
CA GLN A 246 19.78 -7.50 -2.87
C GLN A 246 20.01 -6.46 -1.78
N ALA A 247 21.25 -6.02 -1.61
CA ALA A 247 21.59 -4.85 -0.82
C ALA A 247 22.63 -3.98 -1.57
N ALA A 248 22.75 -2.73 -1.17
CA ALA A 248 23.76 -1.80 -1.68
C ALA A 248 24.15 -0.80 -0.59
N ASN A 249 25.39 -0.33 -0.66
CA ASN A 249 25.82 0.88 0.03
C ASN A 249 25.65 2.07 -0.92
N SER A 250 25.35 3.24 -0.38
CA SER A 250 25.34 4.45 -1.20
C SER A 250 26.71 4.74 -1.78
N GLU A 251 26.77 4.98 -3.07
CA GLU A 251 27.99 5.30 -3.80
C GLU A 251 28.29 6.80 -3.76
N SER A 252 29.54 7.15 -4.10
CA SER A 252 29.96 8.54 -4.28
C SER A 252 29.72 9.07 -5.69
N GLU A 253 29.47 8.17 -6.65
CA GLU A 253 29.23 8.55 -8.04
C GLU A 253 27.79 9.03 -8.23
N PRO A 254 27.58 10.06 -9.07
CA PRO A 254 26.25 10.56 -9.35
C PRO A 254 25.42 9.51 -10.09
N PHE A 255 24.12 9.60 -9.87
CA PHE A 255 23.14 8.74 -10.51
C PHE A 255 23.09 9.04 -12.01
N GLU A 256 23.22 8.03 -12.86
CA GLU A 256 23.09 8.18 -14.31
C GLU A 256 21.70 7.71 -14.78
N PRO A 257 21.03 8.46 -15.67
CA PRO A 257 19.73 8.06 -16.22
C PRO A 257 19.88 6.85 -17.13
N LEU A 258 18.90 5.93 -17.10
CA LEU A 258 18.88 4.77 -17.99
C LEU A 258 18.43 5.13 -19.42
N PHE A 259 17.66 6.21 -19.55
CA PHE A 259 17.02 6.62 -20.79
C PHE A 259 17.22 8.12 -21.08
N ALA A 260 16.96 8.52 -22.32
CA ALA A 260 17.03 9.92 -22.73
C ALA A 260 15.72 10.65 -22.41
N ASN A 261 14.57 10.05 -22.75
CA ASN A 261 13.25 10.53 -22.40
C ASN A 261 12.53 9.48 -21.56
N ASP A 262 12.20 9.86 -20.33
CA ASP A 262 11.50 9.04 -19.34
C ASP A 262 10.81 9.98 -18.35
N ALA A 263 9.53 10.22 -18.57
CA ALA A 263 8.67 11.04 -17.74
C ALA A 263 7.78 10.13 -16.90
N ALA A 264 7.75 10.38 -15.59
CA ALA A 264 7.12 9.47 -14.64
C ALA A 264 6.05 10.16 -13.80
N ILE A 265 5.01 9.41 -13.43
CA ILE A 265 4.08 9.78 -12.36
C ILE A 265 4.32 8.85 -11.18
N PHE A 266 4.49 9.40 -9.98
CA PHE A 266 4.69 8.57 -8.78
C PHE A 266 3.81 8.95 -7.59
N ASN A 267 3.01 10.01 -7.70
CA ASN A 267 2.05 10.38 -6.65
C ASN A 267 0.80 11.02 -7.26
N LEU A 268 -0.33 10.82 -6.59
CA LEU A 268 -1.65 11.32 -6.99
C LEU A 268 -2.42 11.71 -5.73
N THR A 269 -2.87 12.95 -5.67
CA THR A 269 -3.53 13.57 -4.51
C THR A 269 -4.75 14.37 -4.94
N ASN A 270 -5.44 14.99 -3.96
CA ASN A 270 -6.69 15.72 -4.14
C ASN A 270 -7.85 14.82 -4.63
N LEU A 271 -7.96 13.64 -4.02
CA LEU A 271 -8.99 12.63 -4.30
C LEU A 271 -9.68 12.22 -3.01
N THR A 272 -10.91 11.75 -3.12
CA THR A 272 -11.69 11.16 -2.02
C THR A 272 -11.90 9.67 -2.30
N ALA A 273 -11.96 8.84 -1.26
CA ALA A 273 -12.19 7.40 -1.44
C ALA A 273 -13.59 7.08 -1.99
N THR A 274 -14.54 8.00 -1.78
CA THR A 274 -15.90 7.96 -2.33
C THR A 274 -16.21 9.21 -3.12
N ASN A 275 -17.13 9.11 -4.09
CA ASN A 275 -17.57 10.27 -4.87
C ASN A 275 -19.08 10.21 -5.19
N CYS A 276 -19.79 11.31 -4.96
CA CYS A 276 -21.12 11.56 -5.53
C CYS A 276 -21.22 12.88 -6.30
N PHE A 277 -20.20 13.75 -6.25
CA PHE A 277 -20.18 14.98 -7.05
C PHE A 277 -20.06 14.72 -8.55
N GLY A 278 -19.57 13.55 -8.97
CA GLY A 278 -19.32 13.25 -10.37
C GLY A 278 -18.21 14.11 -10.97
N LYS A 279 -17.25 14.55 -10.15
CA LYS A 279 -16.12 15.36 -10.59
C LYS A 279 -14.87 15.16 -9.71
N TYR A 280 -13.70 15.38 -10.30
CA TYR A 280 -12.40 15.45 -9.62
C TYR A 280 -11.50 16.55 -10.20
N SER A 281 -10.65 17.14 -9.36
CA SER A 281 -9.54 18.01 -9.77
C SER A 281 -8.20 17.42 -9.30
N PRO A 282 -7.72 16.33 -9.94
CA PRO A 282 -6.57 15.58 -9.43
C PRO A 282 -5.27 16.38 -9.47
N THR A 283 -4.37 16.13 -8.53
CA THR A 283 -3.00 16.65 -8.56
C THR A 283 -2.02 15.50 -8.64
N ILE A 284 -1.18 15.48 -9.67
CA ILE A 284 -0.12 14.47 -9.83
C ILE A 284 1.24 15.04 -9.44
N THR A 285 2.18 14.18 -9.08
CA THR A 285 3.60 14.55 -9.06
C THR A 285 4.29 13.98 -10.31
N LEU A 286 4.68 14.88 -11.20
CA LEU A 286 5.40 14.61 -12.44
C LEU A 286 6.91 14.66 -12.18
N ALA A 287 7.67 13.67 -12.63
CA ALA A 287 9.12 13.63 -12.55
C ALA A 287 9.78 13.43 -13.92
N ASN A 288 11.03 13.87 -14.03
CA ASN A 288 11.91 13.52 -15.13
C ASN A 288 12.99 12.53 -14.68
N TYR A 289 12.96 11.32 -15.21
CA TYR A 289 13.96 10.27 -14.99
C TYR A 289 14.84 10.02 -16.23
N GLY A 290 14.66 10.81 -17.29
CA GLY A 290 15.52 10.84 -18.46
C GLY A 290 16.70 11.81 -18.33
N SER A 291 17.72 11.64 -19.17
CA SER A 291 18.84 12.59 -19.30
C SER A 291 18.46 13.90 -19.97
N ASN A 292 17.48 13.89 -20.88
CA ASN A 292 17.00 15.11 -21.50
C ASN A 292 16.11 15.85 -20.50
N THR A 293 16.34 17.15 -20.32
CA THR A 293 15.44 18.00 -19.55
C THR A 293 14.01 17.89 -20.11
N LEU A 294 13.05 17.60 -19.25
CA LEU A 294 11.64 17.49 -19.63
C LEU A 294 11.05 18.91 -19.72
N THR A 295 10.64 19.29 -20.94
CA THR A 295 10.13 20.63 -21.26
C THR A 295 8.68 20.63 -21.71
N SER A 296 8.17 19.48 -22.17
CA SER A 296 6.75 19.28 -22.47
C SER A 296 6.34 17.83 -22.25
N ALA A 297 5.06 17.60 -21.96
CA ALA A 297 4.43 16.28 -21.91
C ALA A 297 2.91 16.44 -22.09
N GLU A 298 2.26 15.44 -22.65
CA GLU A 298 0.81 15.36 -22.72
C GLU A 298 0.31 14.49 -21.56
N ILE A 299 -0.57 15.03 -20.72
CA ILE A 299 -1.17 14.32 -19.59
C ILE A 299 -2.59 13.94 -19.99
N VAL A 300 -2.80 12.66 -20.26
CA VAL A 300 -4.08 12.12 -20.70
C VAL A 300 -4.79 11.47 -19.52
N TYR A 301 -6.02 11.86 -19.24
CA TYR A 301 -6.76 11.35 -18.09
C TYR A 301 -8.23 11.10 -18.39
N ASN A 302 -8.77 10.04 -17.78
CA ASN A 302 -10.17 9.65 -17.93
C ASN A 302 -10.68 8.95 -16.67
N VAL A 303 -12.01 8.93 -16.51
CA VAL A 303 -12.68 8.12 -15.50
C VAL A 303 -13.54 7.08 -16.21
N ASN A 304 -13.45 5.81 -15.81
CA ASN A 304 -14.29 4.71 -16.31
C ASN A 304 -14.21 4.48 -17.83
N GLU A 305 -13.04 4.66 -18.45
CA GLU A 305 -12.83 4.52 -19.90
C GLU A 305 -13.73 5.46 -20.74
N SER A 306 -14.17 6.57 -20.14
CA SER A 306 -14.95 7.60 -20.82
C SER A 306 -14.07 8.48 -21.72
N SER A 307 -14.64 9.56 -22.26
CA SER A 307 -13.90 10.52 -23.08
C SER A 307 -12.67 11.06 -22.36
N GLN A 308 -11.50 10.89 -22.99
CA GLN A 308 -10.23 11.37 -22.46
C GLN A 308 -10.16 12.90 -22.46
N GLN A 309 -9.58 13.45 -21.40
CA GLN A 309 -9.09 14.81 -21.33
C GLN A 309 -7.57 14.80 -21.56
N THR A 310 -7.06 15.84 -22.22
CA THR A 310 -5.62 16.03 -22.45
C THR A 310 -5.22 17.38 -21.90
N TYR A 311 -4.24 17.38 -21.00
CA TYR A 311 -3.58 18.59 -20.51
C TYR A 311 -2.16 18.65 -21.06
N ASN A 312 -1.85 19.68 -21.84
CA ASN A 312 -0.53 19.91 -22.41
C ASN A 312 0.33 20.64 -21.39
N TRP A 313 1.21 19.89 -20.73
CA TRP A 313 2.14 20.44 -19.76
C TRP A 313 3.38 21.02 -20.44
N THR A 314 3.87 22.15 -19.93
CA THR A 314 5.17 22.73 -20.31
C THR A 314 5.91 23.14 -19.05
N GLY A 315 7.21 22.88 -18.99
CA GLY A 315 8.03 23.20 -17.83
C GLY A 315 9.52 23.05 -18.09
N ASN A 316 10.28 22.78 -17.04
CA ASN A 316 11.72 22.59 -17.12
C ASN A 316 12.19 21.74 -15.93
N LEU A 317 12.05 20.41 -16.04
CA LEU A 317 12.51 19.46 -15.03
C LEU A 317 13.82 18.81 -15.48
N ALA A 318 14.91 19.07 -14.77
CA ALA A 318 16.15 18.33 -14.96
C ALA A 318 16.02 16.88 -14.45
N PHE A 319 17.04 16.06 -14.67
CA PHE A 319 17.03 14.69 -14.19
C PHE A 319 16.83 14.62 -12.66
N LEU A 320 15.93 13.74 -12.22
CA LEU A 320 15.45 13.54 -10.84
C LEU A 320 14.67 14.71 -10.23
N GLU A 321 14.43 15.79 -10.98
CA GLU A 321 13.52 16.84 -10.54
C GLU A 321 12.07 16.43 -10.77
N SER A 322 11.20 16.96 -9.91
CA SER A 322 9.76 16.74 -9.96
C SER A 322 8.99 17.98 -9.56
N GLU A 323 7.73 18.03 -9.96
CA GLU A 323 6.80 19.05 -9.51
C GLU A 323 5.37 18.52 -9.39
N GLU A 324 4.54 19.25 -8.63
CA GLU A 324 3.11 18.97 -8.55
C GLU A 324 2.37 19.69 -9.67
N VAL A 325 1.57 18.93 -10.42
CA VAL A 325 0.74 19.44 -11.51
C VAL A 325 -0.73 19.24 -11.16
N ALA A 326 -1.42 20.35 -10.89
CA ALA A 326 -2.87 20.36 -10.71
C ALA A 326 -3.55 20.24 -12.08
N LEU A 327 -4.31 19.16 -12.29
CA LEU A 327 -5.03 18.92 -13.53
C LEU A 327 -6.40 19.61 -13.50
N PRO A 328 -6.88 20.10 -14.65
CA PRO A 328 -8.23 20.64 -14.76
C PRO A 328 -9.30 19.63 -14.33
N GLU A 329 -10.41 20.13 -13.81
CA GLU A 329 -11.53 19.31 -13.36
C GLU A 329 -12.02 18.37 -14.47
N ILE A 330 -12.22 17.10 -14.13
CA ILE A 330 -12.89 16.11 -14.96
C ILE A 330 -14.24 15.76 -14.36
N SER A 331 -15.30 15.90 -15.15
CA SER A 331 -16.65 15.44 -14.81
C SER A 331 -16.91 14.05 -15.37
N PHE A 332 -17.65 13.23 -14.64
CA PHE A 332 -17.97 11.86 -15.00
C PHE A 332 -19.30 11.40 -14.39
N VAL A 333 -19.88 10.34 -14.97
CA VAL A 333 -21.02 9.65 -14.37
C VAL A 333 -20.50 8.66 -13.34
N VAL A 334 -20.90 8.84 -12.08
CA VAL A 334 -20.54 7.97 -10.97
C VAL A 334 -21.16 6.58 -11.19
N LYS A 335 -20.32 5.54 -11.06
CA LYS A 335 -20.70 4.12 -11.00
C LYS A 335 -20.45 3.59 -9.59
N PRO A 336 -20.97 2.39 -9.21
CA PRO A 336 -20.68 1.80 -7.90
C PRO A 336 -19.17 1.68 -7.61
N GLN A 337 -18.41 1.29 -8.63
CA GLN A 337 -16.94 1.31 -8.63
C GLN A 337 -16.46 2.14 -9.80
N ASN A 338 -15.46 2.98 -9.56
CA ASN A 338 -14.89 3.87 -10.54
C ASN A 338 -13.38 3.77 -10.56
N VAL A 339 -12.78 4.04 -11.72
CA VAL A 339 -11.34 4.10 -11.89
C VAL A 339 -10.98 5.41 -12.55
N LEU A 340 -10.18 6.23 -11.89
CA LEU A 340 -9.47 7.35 -12.50
C LEU A 340 -8.13 6.82 -13.03
N GLN A 341 -7.86 7.03 -14.30
CA GLN A 341 -6.58 6.69 -14.93
C GLN A 341 -5.95 7.95 -15.51
N ILE A 342 -4.65 8.14 -15.24
CA ILE A 342 -3.84 9.24 -15.75
C ILE A 342 -2.58 8.64 -16.39
N THR A 343 -2.27 9.04 -17.62
CA THR A 343 -1.15 8.55 -18.41
C THR A 343 -0.34 9.71 -19.00
N LEU A 344 0.98 9.64 -18.92
CA LEU A 344 1.90 10.54 -19.61
C LEU A 344 2.19 10.05 -21.03
N GLU A 345 2.08 10.96 -21.98
CA GLU A 345 2.38 10.75 -23.39
C GLU A 345 3.32 11.83 -23.92
N ASN A 346 4.05 11.49 -24.99
CA ASN A 346 4.82 12.44 -25.79
C ASN A 346 5.79 13.36 -25.01
N PRO A 347 6.61 12.87 -24.05
CA PRO A 347 7.62 13.70 -23.39
C PRO A 347 8.57 14.33 -24.42
N ASN A 348 8.69 15.66 -24.39
CA ASN A 348 9.45 16.44 -25.38
C ASN A 348 9.04 16.17 -26.85
N ASN A 349 7.78 15.82 -27.11
CA ASN A 349 7.27 15.40 -28.43
C ASN A 349 7.95 14.12 -28.97
N ALA A 350 8.49 13.28 -28.09
CA ALA A 350 9.12 12.01 -28.40
C ALA A 350 8.41 10.87 -27.65
N SER A 351 8.68 9.62 -28.04
CA SER A 351 8.21 8.47 -27.26
C SER A 351 8.95 8.37 -25.93
N ASP A 352 8.20 8.09 -24.87
CA ASP A 352 8.79 7.66 -23.62
C ASP A 352 9.47 6.30 -23.78
N GLN A 353 10.68 6.15 -23.24
CA GLN A 353 11.46 4.93 -23.38
C GLN A 353 11.18 3.91 -22.27
N TYR A 354 10.52 4.32 -21.18
CA TYR A 354 10.12 3.45 -20.09
C TYR A 354 8.65 3.65 -19.68
N MET A 355 7.75 3.13 -20.50
CA MET A 355 6.30 3.34 -20.37
C MET A 355 5.66 2.85 -19.05
N LYS A 356 6.35 2.07 -18.21
CA LYS A 356 5.77 1.44 -17.01
C LYS A 356 5.55 2.40 -15.84
N ASN A 357 6.16 3.58 -15.88
CA ASN A 357 5.97 4.63 -14.87
C ASN A 357 5.10 5.81 -15.39
N ASN A 358 4.57 5.70 -16.61
CA ASN A 358 3.76 6.75 -17.24
C ASN A 358 2.32 6.79 -16.71
N THR A 359 1.82 5.67 -16.20
CA THR A 359 0.41 5.53 -15.81
C THR A 359 0.25 5.36 -14.31
N ILE A 360 -0.67 6.13 -13.74
CA ILE A 360 -1.18 5.93 -12.38
C ILE A 360 -2.70 5.76 -12.44
N SER A 361 -3.23 4.86 -11.61
CA SER A 361 -4.67 4.63 -11.46
C SER A 361 -5.09 4.77 -10.01
N TYR A 362 -6.33 5.22 -9.81
CA TYR A 362 -6.96 5.30 -8.51
C TYR A 362 -8.38 4.73 -8.57
N ASP A 363 -8.62 3.68 -7.81
CA ASP A 363 -9.93 3.07 -7.64
C ASP A 363 -10.70 3.80 -6.53
N PHE A 364 -11.96 4.11 -6.77
CA PHE A 364 -12.84 4.78 -5.79
C PHE A 364 -14.30 4.38 -5.97
N ASP A 365 -15.05 4.40 -4.88
CA ASP A 365 -16.43 3.94 -4.86
C ASP A 365 -17.42 5.11 -5.03
N ALA A 366 -18.67 4.79 -5.38
CA ALA A 366 -19.76 5.72 -5.19
C ALA A 366 -19.90 6.08 -3.70
N ALA A 367 -20.31 7.31 -3.41
CA ALA A 367 -20.66 7.71 -2.05
C ALA A 367 -21.92 6.98 -1.56
N ILE A 368 -21.96 6.72 -0.25
CA ILE A 368 -23.10 6.05 0.38
C ILE A 368 -24.31 7.01 0.39
N ALA A 369 -25.49 6.48 0.03
CA ALA A 369 -26.76 7.18 0.15
C ALA A 369 -27.29 7.14 1.60
N THR A 370 -27.78 8.28 2.07
CA THR A 370 -28.14 8.55 3.45
C THR A 370 -29.51 9.25 3.54
N PRO A 371 -30.26 9.07 4.63
CA PRO A 371 -31.38 9.96 4.97
C PRO A 371 -30.91 11.39 5.23
N THR A 372 -31.86 12.32 5.36
CA THR A 372 -31.60 13.73 5.70
C THR A 372 -31.01 13.95 7.09
N GLU A 373 -31.06 12.95 7.99
CA GLU A 373 -30.46 13.04 9.32
C GLU A 373 -29.13 12.25 9.33
N VAL A 374 -28.02 12.97 9.49
CA VAL A 374 -26.67 12.43 9.67
C VAL A 374 -26.11 12.93 11.01
N LYS A 375 -25.30 12.10 11.67
CA LYS A 375 -24.72 12.38 12.98
C LYS A 375 -23.21 12.22 12.93
N LEU A 376 -22.51 13.11 13.62
CA LEU A 376 -21.07 13.03 13.84
C LEU A 376 -20.82 12.81 15.33
N MET A 377 -20.28 11.66 15.70
CA MET A 377 -19.82 11.39 17.05
C MET A 377 -18.30 11.54 17.10
N ILE A 378 -17.79 12.32 18.05
CA ILE A 378 -16.35 12.51 18.27
C ILE A 378 -16.06 12.22 19.73
N LYS A 379 -15.10 11.34 19.99
CA LYS A 379 -14.46 11.15 21.28
C LYS A 379 -13.05 11.74 21.21
N PHE A 380 -12.81 12.81 21.94
CA PHE A 380 -11.51 13.49 21.90
C PHE A 380 -10.43 12.73 22.67
N ASP A 381 -9.18 12.98 22.27
CA ASP A 381 -7.98 12.62 22.99
C ASP A 381 -7.58 13.74 23.96
N ASN A 382 -6.28 13.99 24.14
CA ASN A 382 -5.76 15.03 25.03
C ASN A 382 -5.71 16.43 24.39
N ASN A 383 -5.97 16.56 23.08
CA ASN A 383 -5.82 17.80 22.32
C ASN A 383 -7.09 18.19 21.53
N PRO A 384 -8.27 18.27 22.18
CA PRO A 384 -9.53 18.62 21.52
C PRO A 384 -9.53 19.99 20.81
N GLU A 385 -8.66 20.90 21.22
CA GLU A 385 -8.50 22.23 20.61
C GLU A 385 -7.96 22.21 19.19
N GLU A 386 -7.35 21.10 18.77
CA GLU A 386 -6.81 20.90 17.43
C GLU A 386 -7.90 20.42 16.44
N ILE A 387 -9.04 19.95 16.95
CA ILE A 387 -10.08 19.31 16.15
C ILE A 387 -11.15 20.32 15.70
N THR A 388 -11.29 20.47 14.39
CA THR A 388 -12.39 21.20 13.73
C THR A 388 -12.97 20.36 12.59
N TRP A 389 -14.17 20.66 12.14
CA TRP A 389 -14.77 19.97 10.99
C TRP A 389 -15.73 20.88 10.22
N ASP A 390 -15.93 20.56 8.95
CA ASP A 390 -16.96 21.16 8.11
C ASP A 390 -17.65 20.12 7.21
N VAL A 391 -18.86 20.46 6.75
CA VAL A 391 -19.58 19.77 5.69
C VAL A 391 -19.88 20.80 4.60
N LYS A 392 -19.45 20.53 3.38
CA LYS A 392 -19.68 21.38 2.21
C LYS A 392 -20.60 20.70 1.19
N ASP A 393 -21.38 21.49 0.46
CA ASP A 393 -22.14 21.02 -0.69
C ASP A 393 -21.27 20.89 -1.96
N SER A 394 -21.89 20.62 -3.11
CA SER A 394 -21.21 20.48 -4.40
C SER A 394 -20.63 21.77 -4.99
N ASP A 395 -21.09 22.92 -4.50
CA ASP A 395 -20.62 24.26 -4.89
C ASP A 395 -19.53 24.78 -3.94
N GLY A 396 -19.27 24.05 -2.85
CA GLY A 396 -18.24 24.36 -1.86
C GLY A 396 -18.73 25.26 -0.72
N GLU A 397 -20.04 25.48 -0.61
CA GLU A 397 -20.64 26.24 0.50
C GLU A 397 -20.63 25.39 1.78
N ILE A 398 -20.23 26.00 2.91
CA ILE A 398 -20.22 25.33 4.22
C ILE A 398 -21.65 25.28 4.76
N ILE A 399 -22.20 24.08 4.87
CA ILE A 399 -23.53 23.81 5.42
C ILE A 399 -23.48 23.60 6.93
N PHE A 400 -22.49 22.84 7.40
CA PHE A 400 -22.25 22.58 8.81
C PHE A 400 -20.78 22.76 9.15
N SER A 401 -20.50 23.16 10.39
CA SER A 401 -19.14 23.18 10.93
C SER A 401 -19.15 23.08 12.45
N GLY A 402 -18.02 22.66 13.02
CA GLY A 402 -17.84 22.57 14.47
C GLY A 402 -16.39 22.58 14.92
N GLY A 403 -16.21 22.66 16.23
CA GLY A 403 -14.92 22.93 16.88
C GLY A 403 -14.50 24.40 16.81
N PRO A 404 -13.31 24.76 17.34
CA PRO A 404 -12.45 23.89 18.15
C PRO A 404 -13.10 23.51 19.49
N TYR A 405 -12.73 22.37 20.05
CA TYR A 405 -13.26 21.87 21.31
C TYR A 405 -12.28 22.09 22.46
N SER A 406 -12.70 21.89 23.72
CA SER A 406 -11.88 22.29 24.89
C SER A 406 -11.72 21.25 25.98
N THR A 407 -12.44 20.12 25.91
CA THR A 407 -12.47 19.15 27.02
C THR A 407 -11.95 17.80 26.56
N PRO A 408 -10.78 17.34 27.06
CA PRO A 408 -10.23 16.04 26.73
C PRO A 408 -11.15 14.87 27.12
N GLY A 409 -11.14 13.79 26.33
CA GLY A 409 -11.79 12.53 26.65
C GLY A 409 -13.33 12.51 26.62
N VAL A 410 -14.00 13.64 26.36
CA VAL A 410 -15.46 13.69 26.25
C VAL A 410 -15.93 13.17 24.88
N ILE A 411 -17.17 12.69 24.85
CA ILE A 411 -17.87 12.35 23.62
C ILE A 411 -18.85 13.48 23.30
N VAL A 412 -18.75 14.01 22.09
CA VAL A 412 -19.72 14.95 21.50
C VAL A 412 -20.43 14.23 20.37
N THR A 413 -21.74 14.45 20.24
CA THR A 413 -22.54 13.98 19.10
C THR A 413 -23.25 15.18 18.50
N GLU A 414 -22.85 15.54 17.29
CA GLU A 414 -23.46 16.60 16.49
C GLU A 414 -24.52 15.96 15.58
N LEU A 415 -25.67 16.61 15.47
CA LEU A 415 -26.78 16.17 14.62
C LEU A 415 -26.93 17.17 13.48
N MET A 416 -26.93 16.67 12.25
CA MET A 416 -27.03 17.43 11.01
C MET A 416 -28.29 17.01 10.28
N ASP A 417 -29.27 17.91 10.24
CA ASP A 417 -30.50 17.76 9.47
C ASP A 417 -30.37 18.55 8.17
N PHE A 418 -30.29 17.84 7.04
CA PHE A 418 -30.15 18.42 5.72
C PHE A 418 -31.51 18.78 5.13
N ASP A 419 -31.66 20.05 4.73
CA ASP A 419 -32.88 20.55 4.10
C ASP A 419 -32.97 20.21 2.60
N GLU A 420 -31.83 19.94 1.97
CA GLU A 420 -31.73 19.67 0.54
C GLU A 420 -31.10 18.29 0.27
N ASN A 421 -31.70 17.56 -0.67
CA ASN A 421 -31.11 16.34 -1.19
C ASN A 421 -29.94 16.70 -2.11
N GLY A 422 -28.83 15.97 -1.98
CA GLY A 422 -27.63 16.22 -2.76
C GLY A 422 -26.41 15.54 -2.18
N CYS A 423 -25.30 15.67 -2.89
CA CYS A 423 -24.01 15.19 -2.43
C CYS A 423 -23.36 16.21 -1.49
N TYR A 424 -22.69 15.72 -0.45
CA TYR A 424 -21.99 16.54 0.52
C TYR A 424 -20.60 15.95 0.83
N LEU A 425 -19.65 16.83 1.15
CA LEU A 425 -18.29 16.49 1.55
C LEU A 425 -18.10 16.82 3.04
N PHE A 426 -17.96 15.80 3.87
CA PHE A 426 -17.49 15.97 5.24
C PHE A 426 -15.97 16.01 5.28
N THR A 427 -15.41 16.98 6.02
CA THR A 427 -13.98 17.02 6.35
C THR A 427 -13.78 17.28 7.84
N ILE A 428 -12.97 16.46 8.50
CA ILE A 428 -12.43 16.69 9.85
C ILE A 428 -10.95 17.03 9.76
N TYR A 429 -10.52 18.00 10.55
CA TYR A 429 -9.18 18.55 10.59
C TYR A 429 -8.58 18.40 11.98
N ASP A 430 -7.27 18.18 12.00
CA ASP A 430 -6.45 18.19 13.21
C ASP A 430 -5.23 19.08 12.98
N ALA A 431 -5.10 20.13 13.78
CA ALA A 431 -3.99 21.08 13.69
C ALA A 431 -2.63 20.47 14.11
N GLY A 432 -2.65 19.42 14.96
CA GLY A 432 -1.45 18.70 15.41
C GLY A 432 -0.82 17.80 14.35
N GLY A 433 -1.63 17.35 13.38
CA GLY A 433 -1.22 16.48 12.29
C GLY A 433 -1.06 15.01 12.69
N ASN A 434 -1.58 14.61 13.85
CA ASN A 434 -1.58 13.24 14.37
C ASN A 434 -3.00 12.62 14.36
N GLY A 435 -4.03 13.40 14.09
CA GLY A 435 -5.44 13.00 14.16
C GLY A 435 -5.92 12.96 15.61
N ILE A 436 -6.84 12.03 15.92
CA ILE A 436 -7.33 11.79 17.28
C ILE A 436 -6.68 10.50 17.81
N GLU A 437 -5.81 10.60 18.80
CA GLU A 437 -5.10 9.46 19.37
C GLU A 437 -6.03 8.50 20.12
N ALA A 438 -5.80 7.19 19.96
CA ALA A 438 -6.58 6.18 20.68
C ALA A 438 -6.44 6.36 22.20
N PRO A 439 -7.54 6.31 22.98
CA PRO A 439 -8.83 5.73 22.65
C PRO A 439 -9.88 6.73 22.11
N GLY A 440 -9.46 7.89 21.60
CA GLY A 440 -10.31 8.82 20.87
C GLY A 440 -10.58 8.38 19.43
N PHE A 441 -11.63 8.92 18.82
CA PHE A 441 -12.10 8.58 17.48
C PHE A 441 -13.17 9.57 16.99
N PHE A 442 -13.47 9.57 15.68
CA PHE A 442 -14.72 10.10 15.14
C PHE A 442 -15.50 9.03 14.37
N VAL A 443 -16.83 9.16 14.31
CA VAL A 443 -17.74 8.35 13.49
C VAL A 443 -18.79 9.27 12.91
N LEU A 444 -18.83 9.35 11.58
CA LEU A 444 -19.93 9.92 10.81
C LEU A 444 -20.91 8.80 10.46
N PHE A 445 -22.18 8.91 10.85
CA PHE A 445 -23.16 7.83 10.72
C PHE A 445 -24.58 8.35 10.52
N TYR A 446 -25.47 7.49 10.07
CA TYR A 446 -26.90 7.76 9.95
C TYR A 446 -27.73 6.62 10.55
N GLY A 447 -29.02 6.91 10.78
CA GLY A 447 -29.94 5.98 11.42
C GLY A 447 -29.47 5.60 12.83
N GLY A 448 -29.48 4.30 13.13
CA GLY A 448 -29.09 3.77 14.44
C GLY A 448 -27.60 3.44 14.58
N SER A 449 -26.92 3.06 13.50
CA SER A 449 -25.52 2.60 13.55
C SER A 449 -24.82 2.51 12.18
N SER A 450 -25.40 3.03 11.10
CA SER A 450 -24.82 2.87 9.75
C SER A 450 -23.71 3.89 9.54
N GLN A 451 -22.46 3.43 9.41
CA GLN A 451 -21.29 4.29 9.29
C GLN A 451 -21.11 4.77 7.85
N ILE A 452 -20.84 6.07 7.70
CA ILE A 452 -20.40 6.71 6.46
C ILE A 452 -18.86 6.76 6.45
N HIS A 453 -18.28 7.24 7.54
CA HIS A 453 -16.82 7.39 7.69
C HIS A 453 -16.41 7.32 9.16
N SER A 454 -15.20 6.87 9.46
CA SER A 454 -14.64 6.90 10.82
C SER A 454 -13.12 6.88 10.81
N GLY A 455 -12.51 7.29 11.93
CA GLY A 455 -11.06 7.29 12.04
C GLY A 455 -10.54 7.71 13.42
N THR A 456 -9.24 7.49 13.61
CA THR A 456 -8.46 7.91 14.78
C THR A 456 -7.24 8.71 14.31
N MET A 457 -6.17 8.06 13.85
CA MET A 457 -4.92 8.70 13.43
C MET A 457 -4.92 9.09 11.93
N PHE A 458 -5.75 10.06 11.56
CA PHE A 458 -5.92 10.49 10.16
C PHE A 458 -4.90 11.55 9.69
N GLY A 459 -3.89 11.86 10.51
CA GLY A 459 -2.97 12.96 10.23
C GLY A 459 -3.69 14.31 10.33
N SER A 460 -3.41 15.26 9.44
CA SER A 460 -3.98 16.60 9.51
C SER A 460 -5.44 16.71 9.07
N SER A 461 -5.95 15.76 8.28
CA SER A 461 -7.35 15.79 7.83
C SER A 461 -7.87 14.45 7.32
N SER A 462 -9.17 14.22 7.44
CA SER A 462 -9.89 13.10 6.81
C SER A 462 -11.19 13.57 6.19
N SER A 463 -11.55 13.02 5.03
CA SER A 463 -12.76 13.43 4.32
C SER A 463 -13.50 12.26 3.67
N ALA A 464 -14.82 12.39 3.56
CA ALA A 464 -15.65 11.45 2.82
C ALA A 464 -16.85 12.17 2.20
N GLN A 465 -17.25 11.74 1.00
CA GLN A 465 -18.50 12.18 0.39
C GLN A 465 -19.64 11.24 0.79
N PHE A 466 -20.85 11.78 0.90
CA PHE A 466 -22.10 11.07 1.11
C PHE A 466 -23.25 11.75 0.36
N ASP A 467 -24.20 10.95 -0.12
CA ASP A 467 -25.37 11.43 -0.86
C ASP A 467 -26.58 11.47 0.07
N VAL A 468 -27.16 12.64 0.29
CA VAL A 468 -28.34 12.82 1.14
C VAL A 468 -29.59 12.81 0.29
N GLY A 469 -30.56 12.00 0.66
CA GLY A 469 -31.86 11.96 -0.02
C GLY A 469 -31.79 11.49 -1.47
N GLY A 470 -30.61 11.03 -1.92
CA GLY A 470 -30.50 10.03 -2.97
C GLY A 470 -31.44 8.87 -2.65
N THR A 471 -31.86 8.13 -3.68
CA THR A 471 -32.59 6.90 -3.43
C THR A 471 -31.78 6.09 -2.43
N ILE A 472 -32.36 5.80 -1.26
CA ILE A 472 -31.94 4.66 -0.44
C ILE A 472 -32.38 3.43 -1.23
N SER A 473 -31.90 3.31 -2.47
CA SER A 473 -31.96 2.11 -3.26
C SER A 473 -31.03 1.19 -2.52
N ILE A 474 -31.64 0.32 -1.71
CA ILE A 474 -31.04 -0.96 -1.45
C ILE A 474 -30.95 -1.57 -2.85
N ASP A 475 -29.75 -1.51 -3.41
CA ASP A 475 -29.49 -1.67 -4.83
C ASP A 475 -30.30 -2.85 -5.40
N GLU A 476 -31.15 -2.55 -6.39
CA GLU A 476 -31.98 -3.53 -7.11
C GLU A 476 -31.11 -4.59 -7.82
N GLU A 477 -29.81 -4.33 -7.94
CA GLU A 477 -28.81 -5.21 -8.57
C GLU A 477 -28.11 -6.16 -7.56
N TYR A 478 -27.96 -5.76 -6.29
CA TYR A 478 -27.35 -6.59 -5.24
C TYR A 478 -28.24 -7.74 -4.76
N PHE A 479 -29.56 -7.64 -4.93
CA PHE A 479 -30.49 -8.69 -4.51
C PHE A 479 -30.68 -9.83 -5.52
N SER A 480 -30.19 -9.68 -6.75
CA SER A 480 -30.26 -10.76 -7.74
C SER A 480 -29.51 -12.02 -7.30
N GLU A 481 -28.57 -11.90 -6.34
CA GLU A 481 -27.81 -13.01 -5.76
C GLU A 481 -28.45 -13.65 -4.50
N MET A 482 -29.46 -13.03 -3.85
CA MET A 482 -30.08 -13.60 -2.64
C MET A 482 -31.20 -14.58 -2.91
N VAL A 483 -31.90 -14.45 -4.04
CA VAL A 483 -33.00 -15.34 -4.43
C VAL A 483 -32.76 -15.83 -5.86
N ASN A 484 -32.51 -17.12 -6.01
CA ASN A 484 -32.29 -17.77 -7.29
C ASN A 484 -33.52 -18.61 -7.68
N ILE A 485 -34.02 -18.46 -8.91
CA ILE A 485 -35.17 -19.24 -9.40
C ILE A 485 -34.76 -20.09 -10.59
N PHE A 486 -34.88 -21.41 -10.46
CA PHE A 486 -34.43 -22.36 -11.48
C PHE A 486 -35.30 -23.64 -11.57
N PRO A 487 -35.38 -24.27 -12.75
CA PRO A 487 -34.89 -23.77 -14.03
C PRO A 487 -35.78 -22.64 -14.57
N ASN A 488 -35.22 -21.73 -15.36
CA ASN A 488 -35.97 -20.74 -16.13
C ASN A 488 -35.52 -20.82 -17.60
N PRO A 489 -36.31 -21.35 -18.55
CA PRO A 489 -37.75 -21.67 -18.43
C PRO A 489 -38.10 -22.86 -17.51
N VAL A 490 -39.27 -22.78 -16.86
CA VAL A 490 -39.87 -23.82 -16.00
C VAL A 490 -40.78 -24.71 -16.85
N VAL A 491 -40.63 -26.03 -16.76
CA VAL A 491 -41.49 -26.99 -17.49
C VAL A 491 -42.66 -27.49 -16.64
N SER A 492 -42.37 -28.19 -15.55
CA SER A 492 -43.37 -28.71 -14.60
C SER A 492 -43.15 -28.25 -13.17
N THR A 493 -41.89 -28.10 -12.75
CA THR A 493 -41.53 -27.69 -11.40
C THR A 493 -40.35 -26.72 -11.43
N GLY A 494 -40.49 -25.60 -10.73
CA GLY A 494 -39.42 -24.64 -10.47
C GLY A 494 -39.05 -24.64 -8.99
N ASN A 495 -37.87 -24.11 -8.68
CA ASN A 495 -37.35 -23.95 -7.34
C ASN A 495 -36.99 -22.48 -7.10
N ILE A 496 -37.26 -22.00 -5.89
CA ILE A 496 -36.78 -20.73 -5.34
C ILE A 496 -35.79 -21.09 -4.25
N GLU A 497 -34.53 -20.72 -4.42
CA GLU A 497 -33.47 -20.85 -3.42
C GLU A 497 -33.14 -19.47 -2.84
N PHE A 498 -33.02 -19.36 -1.52
CA PHE A 498 -32.65 -18.12 -0.84
C PHE A 498 -31.93 -18.37 0.48
N LYS A 499 -31.02 -17.47 0.88
CA LYS A 499 -30.24 -17.60 2.11
C LYS A 499 -30.71 -16.60 3.17
N LEU A 500 -30.98 -17.08 4.37
CA LEU A 500 -31.33 -16.25 5.52
C LEU A 500 -30.19 -16.22 6.54
N TYR A 501 -29.92 -15.05 7.12
CA TYR A 501 -28.91 -14.90 8.18
C TYR A 501 -29.52 -14.90 9.59
N GLN A 502 -30.82 -14.68 9.69
CA GLN A 502 -31.62 -14.72 10.92
C GLN A 502 -33.05 -15.22 10.59
N PRO A 503 -33.86 -15.65 11.58
CA PRO A 503 -35.23 -16.06 11.32
C PRO A 503 -36.06 -14.92 10.71
N GLN A 504 -36.67 -15.15 9.55
CA GLN A 504 -37.45 -14.14 8.82
C GLN A 504 -38.74 -14.73 8.23
N SER A 505 -39.78 -13.90 8.13
CA SER A 505 -41.01 -14.24 7.42
C SER A 505 -40.76 -14.14 5.92
N VAL A 506 -41.15 -15.17 5.17
CA VAL A 506 -41.03 -15.22 3.71
C VAL A 506 -42.41 -15.44 3.11
N ASN A 507 -42.77 -14.56 2.18
CA ASN A 507 -44.00 -14.61 1.40
C ASN A 507 -43.62 -14.60 -0.08
N PHE A 508 -44.07 -15.58 -0.87
CA PHE A 508 -43.93 -15.54 -2.33
C PHE A 508 -45.25 -15.92 -2.98
N LYS A 509 -45.61 -15.18 -4.03
CA LYS A 509 -46.77 -15.43 -4.89
C LYS A 509 -46.36 -15.35 -6.34
N MET A 510 -47.10 -16.05 -7.20
CA MET A 510 -46.94 -15.99 -8.65
C MET A 510 -48.07 -15.19 -9.26
N PHE A 511 -47.73 -14.34 -10.23
CA PHE A 511 -48.62 -13.45 -10.94
C PHE A 511 -48.56 -13.71 -12.44
N ASN A 512 -49.69 -13.57 -13.13
CA ASN A 512 -49.72 -13.52 -14.59
C ASN A 512 -49.31 -12.13 -15.11
N HIS A 513 -49.18 -11.98 -16.43
CA HIS A 513 -48.83 -10.71 -17.08
C HIS A 513 -49.85 -9.57 -16.88
N LEU A 514 -51.05 -9.85 -16.35
CA LEU A 514 -52.06 -8.86 -15.98
C LEU A 514 -51.99 -8.46 -14.50
N GLY A 515 -51.00 -8.98 -13.75
CA GLY A 515 -50.82 -8.71 -12.32
C GLY A 515 -51.79 -9.47 -11.41
N GLN A 516 -52.52 -10.47 -11.95
CA GLN A 516 -53.41 -11.30 -11.14
C GLN A 516 -52.61 -12.42 -10.48
N VAL A 517 -52.83 -12.66 -9.18
CA VAL A 517 -52.25 -13.79 -8.46
C VAL A 517 -52.81 -15.09 -9.05
N VAL A 518 -51.92 -15.97 -9.52
CA VAL A 518 -52.26 -17.29 -10.04
C VAL A 518 -51.89 -18.42 -9.09
N LYS A 519 -50.95 -18.21 -8.17
CA LYS A 519 -50.52 -19.22 -7.18
C LYS A 519 -49.86 -18.57 -5.95
N ASP A 520 -50.20 -19.05 -4.76
CA ASP A 520 -49.44 -18.77 -3.54
C ASP A 520 -48.32 -19.82 -3.39
N ILE A 521 -47.07 -19.38 -3.20
CA ILE A 521 -45.91 -20.28 -3.11
C ILE A 521 -45.54 -20.53 -1.65
N THR A 522 -45.42 -19.48 -0.85
CA THR A 522 -45.18 -19.58 0.59
C THR A 522 -45.67 -18.34 1.33
N ASP A 523 -45.96 -18.49 2.62
CA ASP A 523 -46.27 -17.42 3.56
C ASP A 523 -46.00 -17.88 5.00
N ARG A 524 -44.72 -17.98 5.38
CA ARG A 524 -44.32 -18.49 6.70
C ARG A 524 -42.95 -18.01 7.15
N GLN A 525 -42.63 -18.22 8.42
CA GLN A 525 -41.27 -18.02 8.96
C GLN A 525 -40.31 -19.13 8.52
N TYR A 526 -39.09 -18.75 8.14
CA TYR A 526 -37.97 -19.63 7.80
C TYR A 526 -36.78 -19.37 8.74
N GLN A 527 -35.97 -20.40 8.95
CA GLN A 527 -34.79 -20.34 9.82
C GLN A 527 -33.53 -19.91 9.04
N PRO A 528 -32.48 -19.44 9.74
CA PRO A 528 -31.20 -19.10 9.12
C PRO A 528 -30.60 -20.29 8.35
N GLY A 529 -29.90 -19.99 7.25
CA GLY A 529 -29.31 -20.98 6.35
C GLY A 529 -29.80 -20.84 4.91
N LEU A 530 -29.31 -21.72 4.04
CA LEU A 530 -29.81 -21.86 2.67
C LEU A 530 -31.16 -22.59 2.70
N ASN A 531 -32.18 -21.96 2.15
CA ASN A 531 -33.54 -22.46 2.11
C ASN A 531 -33.96 -22.65 0.64
N GLN A 532 -34.78 -23.66 0.38
CA GLN A 532 -35.30 -23.95 -0.96
C GLN A 532 -36.79 -24.30 -0.89
N ILE A 533 -37.55 -23.77 -1.86
CA ILE A 533 -38.98 -24.02 -2.01
C ILE A 533 -39.25 -24.43 -3.45
N SER A 534 -39.96 -25.53 -3.66
CA SER A 534 -40.41 -25.93 -5.00
C SER A 534 -41.85 -25.48 -5.27
N PHE A 535 -42.16 -25.15 -6.51
CA PHE A 535 -43.51 -24.83 -6.99
C PHE A 535 -43.79 -25.56 -8.32
N SER A 536 -45.02 -26.04 -8.52
CA SER A 536 -45.45 -26.66 -9.79
C SER A 536 -46.08 -25.63 -10.73
N THR A 537 -45.92 -25.84 -12.03
CA THR A 537 -46.53 -25.05 -13.12
C THR A 537 -47.53 -25.87 -13.95
N ASP A 538 -47.86 -27.10 -13.56
CA ASP A 538 -48.68 -28.03 -14.38
C ASP A 538 -50.13 -27.53 -14.63
N ASP A 539 -50.60 -26.60 -13.80
CA ASP A 539 -51.91 -25.95 -13.88
C ASP A 539 -51.88 -24.60 -14.62
N LEU A 540 -50.74 -24.23 -15.18
CA LEU A 540 -50.54 -22.97 -15.91
C LEU A 540 -50.48 -23.24 -17.42
N ASN A 541 -50.64 -22.19 -18.22
CA ASN A 541 -50.40 -22.26 -19.66
C ASN A 541 -48.97 -21.79 -19.95
N SER A 542 -48.39 -22.22 -21.08
CA SER A 542 -47.09 -21.70 -21.51
C SER A 542 -47.16 -20.17 -21.67
N GLY A 543 -46.22 -19.44 -21.07
CA GLY A 543 -46.27 -17.99 -21.02
C GLY A 543 -45.29 -17.37 -20.02
N ILE A 544 -45.34 -16.04 -19.90
CA ILE A 544 -44.52 -15.29 -18.94
C ILE A 544 -45.31 -15.07 -17.65
N TYR A 545 -44.66 -15.36 -16.53
CA TYR A 545 -45.18 -15.15 -15.18
C TYR A 545 -44.14 -14.40 -14.34
N PHE A 546 -44.60 -13.84 -13.22
CA PHE A 546 -43.76 -13.15 -12.26
C PHE A 546 -43.90 -13.79 -10.89
N ILE A 547 -42.79 -14.11 -10.22
CA ILE A 547 -42.80 -14.51 -8.81
C ILE A 547 -42.40 -13.29 -8.01
N SER A 548 -43.31 -12.82 -7.15
CA SER A 548 -43.08 -11.63 -6.34
C SER A 548 -43.50 -11.85 -4.90
N GLY A 549 -42.82 -11.18 -3.97
CA GLY A 549 -42.97 -11.51 -2.56
C GLY A 549 -42.03 -10.76 -1.63
N TRP A 550 -42.06 -11.09 -0.35
CA TRP A 550 -41.25 -10.44 0.69
C TRP A 550 -40.38 -11.45 1.44
N ILE A 551 -39.14 -11.07 1.77
CA ILE A 551 -38.32 -11.71 2.81
C ILE A 551 -38.07 -10.66 3.90
N GLY A 552 -38.64 -10.85 5.10
CA GLY A 552 -38.60 -9.84 6.15
C GLY A 552 -39.30 -8.55 5.73
N LYS A 553 -38.52 -7.50 5.45
CA LYS A 553 -39.00 -6.19 4.97
C LYS A 553 -38.63 -5.91 3.51
N GLU A 554 -37.95 -6.85 2.85
CA GLU A 554 -37.42 -6.70 1.49
C GLU A 554 -38.40 -7.31 0.49
N TYR A 555 -38.64 -6.63 -0.64
CA TYR A 555 -39.52 -7.09 -1.70
C TYR A 555 -38.72 -7.62 -2.89
N PHE A 556 -39.21 -8.68 -3.50
CA PHE A 556 -38.58 -9.38 -4.62
C PHE A 556 -39.58 -9.53 -5.76
N ASN A 557 -39.10 -9.47 -7.01
CA ASN A 557 -39.90 -9.70 -8.20
C ASN A 557 -39.06 -10.31 -9.34
N TYR A 558 -39.34 -11.56 -9.71
CA TYR A 558 -38.59 -12.31 -10.73
C TYR A 558 -39.49 -12.72 -11.88
N LYS A 559 -38.99 -12.53 -13.11
CA LYS A 559 -39.65 -13.02 -14.33
C LYS A 559 -39.28 -14.47 -14.60
N ILE A 560 -40.28 -15.33 -14.79
CA ILE A 560 -40.10 -16.71 -15.24
C ILE A 560 -40.86 -16.95 -16.55
N ALA A 561 -40.32 -17.83 -17.39
CA ALA A 561 -41.01 -18.37 -18.55
C ALA A 561 -41.49 -19.79 -18.21
N VAL A 562 -42.78 -20.08 -18.43
CA VAL A 562 -43.34 -21.43 -18.32
C VAL A 562 -43.49 -22.02 -19.72
N THR A 563 -43.00 -23.24 -19.93
CA THR A 563 -43.05 -23.94 -21.22
C THR A 563 -43.47 -25.39 -21.02
N HIS A 564 -44.67 -25.75 -21.47
CA HIS A 564 -45.17 -27.12 -21.51
C HIS A 564 -44.88 -27.85 -22.81
#